data_AF-A0A349KTN8-F1
#
_entry.id   AF-A0A349KTN8-F1
#
_cell.length_a   1.000
_cell.length_b   1.000
_cell.length_c   1.000
_cell.angle_alpha   90.00
_cell.angle_beta   90.00
_cell.angle_gamma   90.00
#
_symmetry.space_group_name_H-M   'P 1'
#
loop_
_entity.id
_entity.type
_entity.pdbx_description
1 polymer ?
#
loop_
_entity_poly.entity_id
_entity_poly.type
_entity_poly.pdbx_seq_one_letter_code
_entity_poly.pdbx_strand_id
1 'polypeptide(L)'
;MKKMICALALGGAFLAPEVLAWGTDGHRAVGAIADQLILGTPAGRRVAALLLPGESLESVANWADCAKGPYCGPQTAEMTAFTTANPRHGQYHYTDIPFQNAHYRDGEVGSAPDDIVQTLKQCIAVLQGRDDPASNPHRFSQREALILLA
;
A
#
# COMPACT_ATOMS: atom_id res chain seq x y z
N MET A 1 -34.30 31.28 -24.72
CA MET A 1 -33.45 31.51 -23.53
C MET A 1 -33.57 30.42 -22.47
N LYS A 2 -34.77 30.03 -22.00
CA LYS A 2 -34.95 28.92 -21.01
C LYS A 2 -34.40 27.55 -21.44
N LYS A 3 -34.43 27.22 -22.74
CA LYS A 3 -33.93 25.93 -23.27
C LYS A 3 -32.39 25.81 -23.30
N MET A 4 -31.66 26.93 -23.26
CA MET A 4 -30.19 26.92 -23.23
C MET A 4 -29.63 26.71 -21.82
N ILE A 5 -30.41 27.01 -20.77
CA ILE A 5 -29.99 26.84 -19.37
C ILE A 5 -29.99 25.35 -18.98
N CYS A 6 -30.90 24.54 -19.52
CA CYS A 6 -30.92 23.10 -19.26
C CYS A 6 -29.76 22.33 -19.90
N ALA A 7 -29.20 22.82 -21.02
CA ALA A 7 -28.08 22.16 -21.69
C ALA A 7 -26.74 22.33 -20.94
N LEU A 8 -26.54 23.47 -20.26
CA LEU A 8 -25.35 23.70 -19.42
C LEU A 8 -25.38 22.92 -18.10
N ALA A 9 -26.57 22.67 -17.53
CA ALA A 9 -26.70 21.89 -16.31
C ALA A 9 -26.41 20.38 -16.52
N LEU A 10 -26.61 19.85 -17.73
CA LEU A 10 -26.32 18.45 -18.06
C LEU A 10 -24.85 18.18 -18.41
N GLY A 11 -24.08 19.21 -18.80
CA GLY A 11 -22.67 19.07 -19.17
C GLY A 11 -21.72 18.93 -17.97
N GLY A 12 -22.10 19.46 -16.79
CA GLY A 12 -21.26 19.42 -15.58
C GLY A 12 -21.27 18.06 -14.85
N ALA A 13 -22.27 17.22 -15.08
CA ALA A 13 -22.44 15.95 -14.37
C ALA A 13 -21.46 14.84 -14.80
N PHE A 14 -20.71 15.06 -15.90
CA PHE A 14 -19.72 14.10 -16.41
C PHE A 14 -18.28 14.48 -16.10
N LEU A 15 -18.07 15.57 -15.34
CA LEU A 15 -16.77 15.85 -14.74
C LEU A 15 -16.70 15.13 -13.40
N ALA A 16 -16.65 13.80 -13.43
CA ALA A 16 -16.12 13.06 -12.29
C ALA A 16 -14.60 13.31 -12.32
N PRO A 17 -14.01 14.13 -11.43
CA PRO A 17 -12.58 14.11 -11.30
C PRO A 17 -12.20 12.65 -10.99
N GLU A 18 -11.10 12.17 -11.58
CA GLU A 18 -10.41 10.98 -11.11
C GLU A 18 -10.19 11.17 -9.61
N VAL A 19 -11.09 10.61 -8.78
CA VAL A 19 -10.87 10.53 -7.35
C VAL A 19 -9.80 9.46 -7.23
N LEU A 20 -8.54 9.90 -7.25
CA LEU A 20 -7.37 9.10 -6.94
C LEU A 20 -7.48 8.69 -5.48
N ALA A 21 -8.36 7.73 -5.20
CA ALA A 21 -8.79 7.37 -3.85
C ALA A 21 -7.61 6.89 -2.99
N TRP A 22 -6.53 6.45 -3.62
CA TRP A 22 -5.35 5.85 -3.00
C TRP A 22 -4.04 6.50 -3.48
N GLY A 23 -4.07 7.76 -3.92
CA GLY A 23 -2.82 8.53 -4.06
C GLY A 23 -2.18 8.82 -2.70
N THR A 24 -1.24 9.78 -2.65
CA THR A 24 -0.55 10.15 -1.40
C THR A 24 -1.52 10.41 -0.23
N ASP A 25 -2.56 11.19 -0.46
CA ASP A 25 -3.54 11.54 0.58
C ASP A 25 -4.43 10.35 0.95
N GLY A 26 -4.72 9.45 0.00
CA GLY A 26 -5.52 8.25 0.24
C GLY A 26 -4.83 7.27 1.19
N HIS A 27 -3.56 6.96 0.91
CA HIS A 27 -2.73 6.14 1.80
C HIS A 27 -2.61 6.76 3.20
N ARG A 28 -2.34 8.07 3.28
CA ARG A 28 -2.28 8.78 4.57
C ARG A 28 -3.60 8.71 5.33
N ALA A 29 -4.72 8.92 4.65
CA ALA A 29 -6.03 8.87 5.29
C ALA A 29 -6.31 7.48 5.88
N VAL A 30 -6.00 6.40 5.17
CA VAL A 30 -6.13 5.03 5.70
C VAL A 30 -5.22 4.80 6.90
N GLY A 31 -3.95 5.18 6.79
CA GLY A 31 -2.98 5.06 7.89
C GLY A 31 -3.42 5.84 9.14
N ALA A 32 -3.90 7.08 8.96
CA ALA A 32 -4.41 7.90 10.06
C ALA A 32 -5.64 7.30 10.73
N ILE A 33 -6.58 6.72 9.96
CA ILE A 33 -7.72 6.00 10.51
C ILE A 33 -7.25 4.78 11.30
N ALA A 34 -6.29 4.01 10.76
CA ALA A 34 -5.72 2.85 11.44
C ALA A 34 -5.05 3.23 12.77
N ASP A 35 -4.25 4.30 12.80
CA ASP A 35 -3.63 4.84 14.01
C ASP A 35 -4.67 5.09 15.12
N GLN A 36 -5.82 5.70 14.77
CA GLN A 36 -6.90 5.95 15.73
C GLN A 36 -7.59 4.67 16.20
N LEU A 37 -7.83 3.72 15.29
CA LEU A 37 -8.55 2.49 15.62
C LEU A 37 -7.75 1.54 16.53
N ILE A 38 -6.41 1.59 16.47
CA ILE A 38 -5.56 0.73 17.29
C ILE A 38 -5.02 1.42 18.55
N LEU A 39 -5.37 2.69 18.78
CA LEU A 39 -4.90 3.46 19.93
C LEU A 39 -5.26 2.76 21.26
N GLY A 40 -4.27 2.61 22.13
CA GLY A 40 -4.43 1.94 23.43
C GLY A 40 -4.55 0.42 23.38
N THR A 41 -4.57 -0.19 22.20
CA THR A 41 -4.63 -1.66 22.05
C THR A 41 -3.24 -2.31 22.11
N PRO A 42 -3.16 -3.64 22.32
CA PRO A 42 -1.89 -4.37 22.15
C PRO A 42 -1.29 -4.22 20.74
N ALA A 43 -2.12 -4.15 19.70
CA ALA A 43 -1.68 -3.92 18.33
C ALA A 43 -1.02 -2.54 18.19
N GLY A 44 -1.64 -1.49 18.73
CA GLY A 44 -1.08 -0.13 18.74
C GLY A 44 0.27 -0.06 19.45
N ARG A 45 0.44 -0.77 20.57
CA ARG A 45 1.75 -0.87 21.25
C ARG A 45 2.81 -1.57 20.39
N ARG A 46 2.43 -2.61 19.65
CA ARG A 46 3.35 -3.33 18.75
C ARG A 46 3.75 -2.46 17.57
N VAL A 47 2.80 -1.75 16.95
CA VAL A 47 3.06 -0.80 15.87
C VAL A 47 4.01 0.30 16.34
N ALA A 48 3.73 0.93 17.48
CA ALA A 48 4.58 1.98 18.05
C ALA A 48 6.02 1.50 18.33
N ALA A 49 6.22 0.22 18.63
CA ALA A 49 7.56 -0.34 18.85
C ALA A 49 8.35 -0.62 17.55
N LEU A 50 7.70 -0.63 16.39
CA LEU A 50 8.31 -0.88 15.08
C LEU A 50 8.51 0.40 14.26
N LEU A 51 7.78 1.46 14.59
CA LEU A 51 7.93 2.80 14.02
C LEU A 51 9.17 3.51 14.58
N LEU A 52 9.81 4.32 13.74
CA LEU A 52 10.90 5.19 14.17
C LEU A 52 10.35 6.39 14.96
N PRO A 53 11.19 7.08 15.75
CA PRO A 53 10.76 8.28 16.47
C PRO A 53 10.14 9.33 15.53
N GLY A 54 8.90 9.72 15.84
CA GLY A 54 8.15 10.71 15.07
C GLY A 54 7.32 10.15 13.91
N GLU A 55 7.40 8.84 13.65
CA GLU A 55 6.54 8.19 12.66
C GLU A 55 5.17 7.82 13.23
N SER A 56 4.19 7.78 12.33
CA SER A 56 2.84 7.21 12.49
C SER A 56 2.52 6.34 11.27
N LEU A 57 1.44 5.53 11.32
CA LEU A 57 0.98 4.80 10.14
C LEU A 57 0.63 5.78 9.01
N GLU A 58 0.01 6.92 9.34
CA GLU A 58 -0.21 8.01 8.37
C GLU A 58 1.09 8.40 7.64
N SER A 59 2.19 8.63 8.37
CA SER A 59 3.43 9.14 7.77
C SER A 59 4.16 8.11 6.91
N VAL A 60 4.03 6.82 7.22
CA VAL A 60 4.76 5.75 6.53
C VAL A 60 3.94 5.06 5.43
N ALA A 61 2.63 5.31 5.34
CA ALA A 61 1.74 4.66 4.35
C ALA A 61 2.15 4.90 2.88
N ASN A 62 2.93 5.94 2.59
CA ASN A 62 3.47 6.18 1.25
C ASN A 62 4.89 5.64 1.03
N TRP A 63 5.53 5.07 2.07
CA TRP A 63 6.94 4.67 2.01
C TRP A 63 7.21 3.68 0.87
N ALA A 64 6.33 2.69 0.68
CA ALA A 64 6.48 1.66 -0.35
C ALA A 64 6.46 2.26 -1.77
N ASP A 65 5.60 3.25 -2.00
CA ASP A 65 5.61 4.03 -3.23
C ASP A 65 6.91 4.84 -3.30
N CYS A 66 7.24 5.63 -2.29
CA CYS A 66 8.46 6.43 -2.28
C CYS A 66 9.74 5.62 -2.55
N ALA A 67 9.79 4.35 -2.17
CA ALA A 67 10.92 3.46 -2.47
C ALA A 67 11.09 3.18 -3.98
N LYS A 68 10.06 3.35 -4.82
CA LYS A 68 10.14 3.15 -6.28
C LYS A 68 11.00 4.17 -7.01
N GLY A 69 11.25 5.33 -6.41
CA GLY A 69 12.08 6.35 -7.04
C GLY A 69 12.01 7.72 -6.38
N PRO A 70 12.73 8.71 -6.92
CA PRO A 70 13.02 9.96 -6.22
C PRO A 70 11.83 10.95 -6.15
N TYR A 71 10.60 10.53 -6.45
CA TYR A 71 9.44 11.42 -6.52
C TYR A 71 8.96 11.93 -5.16
N CYS A 72 9.27 11.19 -4.08
CA CYS A 72 9.05 11.68 -2.71
C CYS A 72 10.24 12.48 -2.15
N GLY A 73 11.30 12.67 -2.94
CA GLY A 73 12.57 13.23 -2.50
C GLY A 73 13.73 12.22 -2.59
N PRO A 74 14.90 12.58 -2.02
CA PRO A 74 16.06 11.69 -2.01
C PRO A 74 15.77 10.34 -1.36
N GLN A 75 16.23 9.26 -1.99
CA GLN A 75 16.09 7.91 -1.44
C GLN A 75 16.90 7.76 -0.15
N THR A 76 16.27 7.21 0.88
CA THR A 76 16.97 6.90 2.13
C THR A 76 17.85 5.66 1.96
N ALA A 77 18.77 5.44 2.90
CA ALA A 77 19.57 4.21 2.93
C ALA A 77 18.67 2.96 3.10
N GLU A 78 17.58 3.08 3.87
CA GLU A 78 16.58 2.01 4.06
C GLU A 78 15.87 1.66 2.74
N MET A 79 15.37 2.66 2.00
CA MET A 79 14.74 2.43 0.69
C MET A 79 15.71 1.81 -0.32
N THR A 80 16.95 2.28 -0.35
CA THR A 80 17.98 1.74 -1.24
C THR A 80 18.31 0.29 -0.90
N ALA A 81 18.47 -0.04 0.38
CA ALA A 81 18.73 -1.40 0.83
C ALA A 81 17.55 -2.33 0.50
N PHE A 82 16.32 -1.87 0.79
CA PHE A 82 15.09 -2.61 0.51
C PHE A 82 14.94 -2.93 -0.98
N THR A 83 15.05 -1.93 -1.86
CA THR A 83 14.89 -2.13 -3.31
C THR A 83 16.01 -2.95 -3.93
N THR A 84 17.24 -2.85 -3.39
CA THR A 84 18.36 -3.72 -3.79
C THR A 84 18.09 -5.18 -3.45
N ALA A 85 17.56 -5.45 -2.26
CA ALA A 85 17.20 -6.79 -1.83
C ALA A 85 15.94 -7.33 -2.52
N ASN A 86 15.04 -6.43 -2.93
CA ASN A 86 13.71 -6.74 -3.46
C ASN A 86 13.50 -6.10 -4.84
N PRO A 87 14.22 -6.53 -5.90
CA PRO A 87 14.18 -5.86 -7.21
C PRO A 87 12.82 -5.91 -7.91
N ARG A 88 11.88 -6.75 -7.42
CA ARG A 88 10.50 -6.83 -7.92
C ARG A 88 9.50 -6.02 -7.10
N HIS A 89 9.96 -5.19 -6.16
CA HIS A 89 9.08 -4.43 -5.25
C HIS A 89 7.98 -3.62 -5.95
N GLY A 90 8.17 -3.21 -7.20
CA GLY A 90 7.11 -2.57 -7.99
C GLY A 90 5.84 -3.42 -8.14
N GLN A 91 5.95 -4.75 -8.15
CA GLN A 91 4.83 -5.69 -8.30
C GLN A 91 4.03 -5.89 -7.00
N TYR A 92 4.58 -5.45 -5.86
CA TYR A 92 3.95 -5.62 -4.54
C TYR A 92 2.69 -4.75 -4.36
N HIS A 93 2.37 -3.91 -5.35
CA HIS A 93 1.32 -2.88 -5.29
C HIS A 93 0.06 -3.24 -6.07
N TYR A 94 0.07 -4.28 -6.91
CA TYR A 94 -1.06 -4.61 -7.77
C TYR A 94 -1.10 -6.09 -8.13
N THR A 95 -2.14 -6.48 -8.84
CA THR A 95 -2.30 -7.76 -9.54
C THR A 95 -2.96 -7.49 -10.89
N ASP A 96 -2.54 -8.19 -11.93
CA ASP A 96 -2.97 -7.95 -13.32
C ASP A 96 -4.01 -8.97 -13.77
N ILE A 97 -5.11 -9.09 -13.01
CA ILE A 97 -6.17 -10.06 -13.29
C ILE A 97 -6.89 -9.72 -14.60
N PRO A 98 -7.02 -10.66 -15.55
CA PRO A 98 -7.76 -10.44 -16.79
C PRO A 98 -9.21 -10.01 -16.52
N PHE A 99 -9.72 -9.07 -17.32
CA PHE A 99 -11.08 -8.54 -17.14
C PHE A 99 -12.19 -9.60 -17.25
N GLN A 100 -11.90 -10.74 -17.89
CA GLN A 100 -12.79 -11.89 -17.99
C GLN A 100 -12.92 -12.66 -16.66
N ASN A 101 -11.97 -12.49 -15.74
CA ASN A 101 -11.96 -13.14 -14.45
C ASN A 101 -12.60 -12.23 -13.41
N ALA A 102 -13.76 -12.63 -12.89
CA ALA A 102 -14.46 -11.88 -11.85
C ALA A 102 -13.77 -11.94 -10.47
N HIS A 103 -12.80 -12.83 -10.30
CA HIS A 103 -12.16 -13.09 -9.02
C HIS A 103 -10.66 -13.32 -9.18
N TYR A 104 -9.92 -12.85 -8.17
CA TYR A 104 -8.54 -13.23 -7.95
C TYR A 104 -8.45 -14.69 -7.49
N ARG A 105 -7.50 -15.45 -8.02
CA ARG A 105 -7.18 -16.82 -7.59
C ARG A 105 -5.69 -17.04 -7.68
N ASP A 106 -5.10 -17.61 -6.63
CA ASP A 106 -3.69 -17.93 -6.55
C ASP A 106 -3.27 -18.83 -7.74
N GLY A 107 -2.23 -18.42 -8.48
CA GLY A 107 -1.63 -19.19 -9.56
C GLY A 107 -2.34 -19.09 -10.92
N GLU A 108 -3.39 -18.29 -11.05
CA GLU A 108 -4.00 -17.98 -12.34
C GLU A 108 -3.24 -16.88 -13.10
N VAL A 109 -3.58 -16.68 -14.37
CA VAL A 109 -3.03 -15.58 -15.19
C VAL A 109 -3.33 -14.26 -14.49
N GLY A 110 -2.28 -13.44 -14.25
CA GLY A 110 -2.41 -12.15 -13.58
C GLY A 110 -2.11 -12.15 -12.08
N SER A 111 -2.11 -13.32 -11.41
CA SER A 111 -1.72 -13.45 -10.00
C SER A 111 -0.25 -13.84 -9.89
N ALA A 112 0.63 -12.86 -9.81
CA ALA A 112 2.07 -13.12 -9.67
C ALA A 112 2.39 -13.68 -8.27
N PRO A 113 3.45 -14.50 -8.11
CA PRO A 113 3.84 -15.05 -6.81
C PRO A 113 4.22 -13.97 -5.78
N ASP A 114 4.47 -12.75 -6.24
CA ASP A 114 4.86 -11.58 -5.48
C ASP A 114 3.91 -10.39 -5.70
N ASP A 115 2.68 -10.64 -6.14
CA ASP A 115 1.66 -9.59 -6.24
C ASP A 115 1.28 -9.02 -4.86
N ILE A 116 0.42 -8.00 -4.85
CA ILE A 116 -0.07 -7.37 -3.62
C ILE A 116 -0.71 -8.37 -2.65
N VAL A 117 -1.43 -9.38 -3.14
CA VAL A 117 -2.12 -10.35 -2.27
C VAL A 117 -1.10 -11.24 -1.57
N GLN A 118 -0.12 -11.77 -2.30
CA GLN A 118 0.93 -12.62 -1.70
C GLN A 118 1.84 -11.81 -0.78
N THR A 119 2.18 -10.58 -1.16
CA THR A 119 3.02 -9.69 -0.35
C THR A 119 2.34 -9.33 0.97
N LEU A 120 1.04 -9.02 0.97
CA LEU A 120 0.28 -8.77 2.19
C LEU A 120 0.21 -10.02 3.08
N LYS A 121 -0.03 -11.21 2.51
CA LYS A 121 0.01 -12.48 3.27
C LYS A 121 1.36 -12.68 3.96
N GLN A 122 2.47 -12.40 3.26
CA GLN A 122 3.80 -12.47 3.83
C GLN A 122 4.03 -11.43 4.94
N CYS A 123 3.66 -10.16 4.72
CA CYS A 123 3.81 -9.11 5.72
C CYS A 123 3.07 -9.47 7.02
N ILE A 124 1.85 -9.99 6.91
CA ILE A 124 1.06 -10.49 8.04
C ILE A 124 1.78 -11.66 8.73
N ALA A 125 2.30 -12.61 7.97
CA ALA A 125 3.04 -13.75 8.53
C ALA A 125 4.28 -13.30 9.32
N VAL A 126 5.06 -12.36 8.75
CA VAL A 126 6.22 -11.75 9.42
C VAL A 126 5.78 -11.06 10.70
N LEU A 127 4.76 -10.19 10.66
CA LEU A 127 4.27 -9.48 11.86
C LEU A 127 3.74 -10.42 12.96
N GLN A 128 3.31 -11.63 12.60
CA GLN A 128 2.94 -12.71 13.52
C GLN A 128 4.13 -13.52 14.06
N GLY A 129 5.36 -13.16 13.68
CA GLY A 129 6.60 -13.78 14.14
C GLY A 129 7.08 -14.97 13.30
N ARG A 130 6.54 -15.17 12.10
CA ARG A 130 6.99 -16.24 11.19
C ARG A 130 8.09 -15.73 10.27
N ASP A 131 9.27 -16.35 10.35
CA ASP A 131 10.47 -15.94 9.61
C ASP A 131 11.21 -17.15 9.01
N ASP A 132 10.45 -18.10 8.49
CA ASP A 132 11.01 -19.21 7.73
C ASP A 132 11.00 -18.90 6.22
N PRO A 133 11.82 -19.58 5.40
CA PRO A 133 11.89 -19.30 3.96
C PRO A 133 10.57 -19.44 3.20
N ALA A 134 9.60 -20.20 3.71
CA ALA A 134 8.30 -20.33 3.08
C ALA A 134 7.36 -19.17 3.48
N SER A 135 7.44 -18.68 4.72
CA SER A 135 6.61 -17.56 5.19
C SER A 135 7.18 -16.18 4.86
N ASN A 136 8.51 -16.06 4.73
CA ASN A 136 9.23 -14.81 4.49
C ASN A 136 10.28 -14.93 3.36
N PRO A 137 9.88 -15.30 2.13
CA PRO A 137 10.82 -15.52 1.02
C PRO A 137 11.64 -14.26 0.66
N HIS A 138 11.07 -13.08 0.88
CA HIS A 138 11.73 -11.79 0.63
C HIS A 138 12.56 -11.27 1.82
N ARG A 139 12.58 -12.01 2.94
CA ARG A 139 13.33 -11.66 4.16
C ARG A 139 13.01 -10.27 4.71
N PHE A 140 11.74 -9.88 4.67
CA PHE A 140 11.30 -8.64 5.29
C PHE A 140 11.57 -8.68 6.79
N SER A 141 12.15 -7.61 7.32
CA SER A 141 12.14 -7.33 8.74
C SER A 141 10.72 -7.05 9.24
N GLN A 142 10.53 -7.07 10.57
CA GLN A 142 9.26 -6.68 11.18
C GLN A 142 8.82 -5.27 10.78
N ARG A 143 9.78 -4.36 10.61
CA ARG A 143 9.52 -2.97 10.23
C ARG A 143 9.14 -2.87 8.75
N GLU A 144 9.90 -3.51 7.86
CA GLU A 144 9.55 -3.53 6.43
C GLU A 144 8.16 -4.14 6.23
N ALA A 145 7.85 -5.24 6.92
CA ALA A 145 6.51 -5.84 6.88
C ALA A 145 5.41 -4.90 7.40
N LEU A 146 5.69 -4.06 8.40
CA LEU A 146 4.75 -3.05 8.88
C LEU A 146 4.51 -1.94 7.84
N ILE A 147 5.57 -1.34 7.32
CA ILE A 147 5.47 -0.19 6.40
C ILE A 147 4.98 -0.58 5.00
N LEU A 148 5.13 -1.85 4.60
CA LEU A 148 4.51 -2.40 3.40
C LEU A 148 3.01 -2.71 3.58
N LEU A 149 2.57 -2.94 4.82
CA LEU A 149 1.16 -3.20 5.17
C LEU A 149 0.37 -1.91 5.43
N ALA A 150 1.05 -0.81 5.74
CA ALA A 150 0.48 0.47 6.19
C ALA A 150 -0.25 1.28 5.11
#